data_AF-A0A943D3T4-F1
#
_entry.id   AF-A0A943D3T4-F1
#
_cell.length_a   1.000
_cell.length_b   1.000
_cell.length_c   1.000
_cell.angle_alpha   90.00
_cell.angle_beta   90.00
_cell.angle_gamma   90.00
#
_symmetry.space_group_name_H-M   'P 1'
#
loop_
_entity.id
_entity.type
_entity.pdbx_description
1 polymer ?
#
loop_
_entity_poly.entity_id
_entity_poly.type
_entity_poly.pdbx_seq_one_letter_code
_entity_poly.pdbx_strand_id
1 'polypeptide(L)'
;MKFEIEIEETVIYRHTVIVEAECESDVDYALDCFEENADCKEDIYDYMNDNNAKVIGFCEDGSGEVEFECTDMEEIEESEVEQ
;
A
#
# COMPACT_ATOMS: atom_id res chain seq x y z
N MET A 1 4.10 34.53 -17.96
CA MET A 1 3.03 33.56 -17.65
C MET A 1 3.68 32.42 -16.92
N LYS A 2 3.24 32.21 -15.67
CA LYS A 2 3.69 31.13 -14.80
C LYS A 2 2.44 30.33 -14.44
N PHE A 3 2.59 29.04 -14.18
CA PHE A 3 1.47 28.17 -13.86
C PHE A 3 1.83 27.34 -12.65
N GLU A 4 0.89 27.22 -11.72
CA GLU A 4 0.93 26.24 -10.65
C GLU A 4 0.26 24.95 -11.16
N ILE A 5 0.89 23.82 -10.84
CA ILE A 5 0.36 22.49 -11.08
C ILE A 5 0.55 21.69 -9.81
N GLU A 6 -0.48 20.94 -9.44
CA GLU A 6 -0.41 19.97 -8.36
C GLU A 6 -0.47 18.56 -8.94
N ILE A 7 0.38 17.69 -8.40
CA ILE A 7 0.44 16.27 -8.76
C ILE A 7 0.28 15.46 -7.48
N GLU A 8 -0.63 14.50 -7.51
CA GLU A 8 -0.77 13.47 -6.49
C GLU A 8 -0.10 12.19 -7.01
N GLU A 9 0.76 11.60 -6.18
CA GLU A 9 1.46 10.36 -6.47
C GLU A 9 0.98 9.28 -5.48
N THR A 10 0.41 8.20 -6.01
CA THR A 10 0.08 7.00 -5.22
C THR A 10 1.03 5.88 -5.61
N VAL A 11 1.75 5.35 -4.61
CA VAL A 11 2.65 4.20 -4.79
C VAL A 11 1.97 2.94 -4.27
N ILE A 12 1.78 1.97 -5.16
CA ILE A 12 1.11 0.69 -4.86
C ILE A 12 2.16 -0.41 -4.82
N TYR A 13 2.24 -1.11 -3.68
CA TYR A 13 3.09 -2.28 -3.51
C TYR A 13 2.27 -3.56 -3.52
N ARG A 14 2.54 -4.46 -4.47
CA ARG A 14 1.80 -5.72 -4.63
C ARG A 14 2.62 -6.92 -4.13
N HIS A 15 2.74 -7.05 -2.82
CA HIS A 15 3.44 -8.18 -2.20
C HIS A 15 2.66 -9.50 -2.38
N THR A 16 3.37 -10.61 -2.55
CA THR A 16 2.76 -11.94 -2.63
C THR A 16 3.20 -12.78 -1.43
N VAL A 17 2.23 -13.34 -0.71
CA VAL A 17 2.46 -14.18 0.47
C VAL A 17 2.02 -15.61 0.18
N ILE A 18 2.86 -16.58 0.53
CA ILE A 18 2.54 -18.01 0.44
C ILE A 18 2.35 -18.52 1.86
N VAL A 19 1.16 -19.07 2.13
CA VAL A 19 0.77 -19.58 3.45
C VAL A 19 0.46 -21.07 3.41
N GLU A 20 0.77 -21.75 4.51
CA GLU A 20 0.39 -23.13 4.79
C GLU A 20 -0.62 -23.11 5.94
N ALA A 21 -1.78 -23.74 5.76
CA ALA A 21 -2.82 -23.87 6.77
C ALA A 21 -3.59 -25.18 6.56
N GLU A 22 -4.20 -25.71 7.63
CA GLU A 22 -5.04 -26.90 7.53
C GLU A 22 -6.46 -26.58 7.02
N CYS A 23 -6.91 -25.34 7.21
CA CYS A 23 -8.24 -24.86 6.83
C CYS A 23 -8.15 -23.49 6.13
N GLU A 24 -8.97 -23.31 5.09
CA GLU A 24 -9.04 -22.03 4.35
C GLU A 24 -9.62 -20.90 5.21
N SER A 25 -10.62 -21.21 6.04
CA SER A 25 -11.30 -20.22 6.89
C SER A 25 -10.38 -19.57 7.93
N ASP A 26 -9.32 -20.27 8.34
CA ASP A 26 -8.28 -19.74 9.23
C ASP A 26 -7.48 -18.62 8.56
N VAL A 27 -7.16 -18.80 7.26
CA VAL A 27 -6.47 -17.79 6.44
C VAL A 27 -7.38 -16.61 6.16
N ASP A 28 -8.64 -16.87 5.80
CA ASP A 28 -9.64 -15.84 5.52
C ASP A 28 -9.83 -14.89 6.72
N TYR A 29 -10.04 -15.46 7.91
CA TYR A 29 -10.17 -14.69 9.14
C TYR A 29 -8.88 -13.92 9.50
N ALA A 30 -7.70 -14.50 9.26
CA ALA A 30 -6.43 -13.80 9.45
C ALA A 30 -6.28 -12.58 8.53
N LEU A 31 -6.75 -12.69 7.28
CA LEU A 31 -6.72 -11.60 6.30
C LEU A 31 -7.68 -10.48 6.67
N ASP A 32 -8.90 -10.80 7.09
CA ASP A 32 -9.86 -9.80 7.60
C ASP A 32 -9.25 -9.01 8.78
N CYS A 33 -8.65 -9.73 9.73
CA CYS A 33 -7.99 -9.09 10.88
C CYS A 33 -6.81 -8.19 10.47
N PHE A 34 -6.03 -8.63 9.48
CA PHE A 34 -4.89 -7.88 8.96
C PHE A 34 -5.34 -6.60 8.23
N GLU A 35 -6.37 -6.66 7.38
CA GLU A 35 -6.90 -5.49 6.66
C GLU A 35 -7.39 -4.40 7.62
N GLU A 36 -8.03 -4.79 8.72
CA GLU A 36 -8.59 -3.83 9.67
C GLU A 36 -7.55 -3.24 10.64
N ASN A 37 -6.48 -3.96 10.97
CA ASN A 37 -5.65 -3.66 12.14
C ASN A 37 -4.13 -3.64 11.91
N ALA A 38 -3.62 -4.02 10.74
CA ALA A 38 -2.17 -4.03 10.50
C ALA A 38 -1.61 -2.60 10.36
N ASP A 39 -0.45 -2.36 10.97
CA ASP A 39 0.31 -1.13 10.81
C ASP A 39 1.27 -1.24 9.61
N CYS A 40 1.74 -2.45 9.31
CA CYS A 40 2.65 -2.69 8.20
C CYS A 40 2.57 -4.11 7.61
N LYS A 41 3.23 -4.31 6.47
CA LYS A 41 3.27 -5.62 5.78
C LYS A 41 3.90 -6.74 6.60
N GLU A 42 4.78 -6.42 7.55
CA GLU A 42 5.46 -7.43 8.38
C GLU A 42 4.51 -8.05 9.42
N ASP A 43 3.40 -7.38 9.75
CA ASP A 43 2.43 -7.90 10.71
C ASP A 43 1.74 -9.18 10.19
N ILE A 44 1.77 -9.44 8.88
CA ILE A 44 1.16 -10.62 8.26
C ILE A 44 1.67 -11.93 8.86
N TYR A 45 2.90 -11.96 9.37
CA TYR A 45 3.47 -13.14 10.00
C TYR A 45 2.75 -13.46 11.32
N ASP A 46 2.49 -12.44 12.14
CA ASP A 46 1.84 -12.60 13.44
C ASP A 46 0.36 -12.94 13.24
N TYR A 47 -0.35 -12.22 12.37
CA TYR A 47 -1.77 -12.49 12.08
C TYR A 47 -2.01 -13.89 11.52
N MET A 48 -1.14 -14.38 10.64
CA MET A 48 -1.26 -15.76 10.14
C MET A 48 -0.99 -16.77 11.27
N ASN A 49 0.08 -16.57 12.05
CA ASN A 49 0.46 -17.48 13.12
C ASN A 49 -0.58 -17.58 14.24
N ASP A 50 -1.20 -16.45 14.61
CA ASP A 50 -2.23 -16.41 15.64
C ASP A 50 -3.52 -17.14 15.23
N ASN A 51 -3.70 -17.38 13.93
CA ASN A 51 -4.87 -18.02 13.34
C ASN A 51 -4.58 -19.39 12.72
N ASN A 52 -3.65 -20.18 13.29
CA ASN A 52 -3.31 -21.53 12.81
C ASN A 52 -2.85 -21.62 11.34
N ALA A 53 -2.42 -20.51 10.76
CA ALA A 53 -1.76 -20.46 9.45
C ALA A 53 -0.28 -20.14 9.63
N LYS A 54 0.52 -20.40 8.60
CA LYS A 54 1.95 -20.14 8.63
C LYS A 54 2.41 -19.56 7.32
N VAL A 55 3.06 -18.41 7.36
CA VAL A 55 3.77 -17.88 6.19
C VAL A 55 4.99 -18.75 5.89
N ILE A 56 5.04 -19.32 4.69
CA ILE A 56 6.15 -20.15 4.20
C ILE A 56 6.95 -19.46 3.08
N GLY A 57 6.45 -18.35 2.56
CA GLY A 57 7.16 -17.53 1.60
C GLY A 57 6.58 -16.13 1.51
N PHE A 58 7.46 -15.14 1.33
CA PHE A 58 7.08 -13.74 1.15
C PHE A 58 7.89 -13.17 0.00
N CYS A 59 7.20 -12.79 -1.08
CA CYS A 59 7.79 -12.12 -2.23
C CYS A 59 7.44 -10.64 -2.15
N GLU A 60 8.41 -9.85 -1.75
CA GLU A 60 8.26 -8.40 -1.66
C GLU A 60 8.35 -7.78 -3.05
N ASP A 61 7.26 -7.14 -3.50
CA ASP A 61 7.34 -6.10 -4.52
C ASP A 61 8.16 -4.90 -4.01
N GLY A 62 9.39 -4.78 -4.50
CA GLY A 62 10.29 -3.67 -4.20
C GLY A 62 10.32 -2.59 -5.27
N SER A 63 9.53 -2.73 -6.35
CA SER A 63 9.52 -1.76 -7.45
C SER A 63 8.42 -0.72 -7.27
N GLY A 64 7.25 -1.13 -6.77
CA GLY A 64 6.09 -0.25 -6.59
C GLY A 64 5.54 0.24 -7.93
N GLU A 65 4.27 -0.03 -8.20
CA GLU A 65 3.59 0.60 -9.33
C GLU A 65 3.14 2.00 -8.90
N VAL A 66 3.43 3.00 -9.75
CA VAL A 66 3.15 4.39 -9.43
C VAL A 66 2.00 4.88 -10.30
N GLU A 67 0.97 5.41 -9.65
CA GLU A 67 -0.13 6.11 -10.30
C GLU A 67 -0.03 7.60 -10.01
N PHE A 68 -0.22 8.42 -11.04
CA PHE A 68 -0.20 9.88 -10.93
C PHE A 68 -1.59 10.42 -11.25
N GLU A 69 -2.09 11.28 -10.38
CA GLU A 69 -3.24 12.13 -10.66
C GLU A 69 -2.78 13.58 -10.75
N CYS A 70 -3.07 14.25 -11.85
CA CYS A 70 -2.80 15.68 -12.00
C CYS A 70 -4.09 16.45 -11.78
N THR A 71 -4.10 17.38 -10.83
CA THR A 71 -5.20 18.32 -10.63
C THR A 71 -5.11 19.50 -11.60
N ASP A 72 -6.13 20.37 -11.61
CA ASP A 72 -6.25 21.47 -12.56
C ASP A 72 -5.06 22.46 -12.50
N MET A 73 -4.69 23.00 -13.66
CA MET A 73 -3.62 23.99 -13.80
C MET A 73 -4.14 25.41 -13.55
N GLU A 74 -3.44 26.20 -12.74
CA GLU A 74 -3.76 27.61 -12.47
C GLU A 74 -2.68 28.56 -12.99
N GLU A 75 -3.05 29.67 -13.64
CA GLU A 75 -2.10 30.72 -14.04
C GLU A 75 -1.84 31.65 -12.86
N ILE A 76 -0.57 31.91 -12.53
CA ILE A 76 -0.17 32.72 -11.37
C ILE A 76 0.67 33.93 -11.79
N GLU A 77 0.64 34.98 -10.97
CA GLU A 77 1.40 36.22 -11.18
C GLU A 77 2.87 36.08 -10.74
N GLU A 78 3.75 36.97 -11.21
CA GLU A 78 5.19 36.90 -10.93
C GLU A 78 5.53 37.00 -9.45
N SER A 79 4.75 37.77 -8.69
CA SER A 79 4.92 38.03 -7.24
C SER A 79 4.58 36.87 -6.33
N GLU A 80 3.89 35.84 -6.84
CA GLU A 80 3.41 34.70 -6.04
C GLU A 80 4.46 33.56 -5.94
N VAL A 81 5.55 33.63 -6.71
CA VAL A 81 6.58 32.56 -6.81
C VAL A 81 7.79 32.78 -5.88
N GLU A 82 7.95 33.99 -5.32
CA GLU A 82 9.14 34.35 -4.52
C GLU A 82 8.92 34.29 -2.98
N GLN A 83 7.97 33.47 -2.50
CA GLN A 83 7.75 33.25 -1.05
C GLN A 83 8.52 32.05 -0.50
#